data_AF-A0A7Y2VMN3-F1
#
_entry.id   AF-A0A7Y2VMN3-F1
#
_cell.length_a   1.000
_cell.length_b   1.000
_cell.length_c   1.000
_cell.angle_alpha   90.00
_cell.angle_beta   90.00
_cell.angle_gamma   90.00
#
_symmetry.space_group_name_H-M   'P 1'
#
loop_
_entity.id
_entity.type
_entity.pdbx_description
1 polymer ?
#
loop_
_entity_poly.entity_id
_entity_poly.type
_entity_poly.pdbx_seq_one_letter_code
_entity_poly.pdbx_strand_id
1 'polypeptide(L)'
;MVAQQDSSGMVVASRGEVIALSNGGSRELKQGDFIYVNDEILTSARSFAVLQFTDGAKVTVRPDSTLIIEQYLYAGNENDEATLNLV
;
A
#
# COMPACT_ATOMS: atom_id res chain seq x y z
N MET A 1 8.66 -12.42 23.62
CA MET A 1 7.60 -11.39 23.69
C MET A 1 7.35 -10.93 22.27
N VAL A 2 6.07 -10.79 21.90
CA VAL A 2 5.56 -10.75 20.54
C VAL A 2 6.20 -9.61 19.73
N ALA A 3 6.75 -9.92 18.55
CA ALA A 3 7.03 -8.91 17.55
C ALA A 3 5.69 -8.27 17.23
N GLN A 4 5.50 -7.03 17.67
CA GLN A 4 4.36 -6.22 17.35
C GLN A 4 4.41 -6.05 15.83
N GLN A 5 3.72 -6.94 15.12
CA GLN A 5 3.43 -6.76 13.71
C GLN A 5 2.41 -5.63 13.70
N ASP A 6 2.91 -4.39 13.82
CA ASP A 6 2.10 -3.20 13.76
C ASP A 6 1.37 -3.25 12.41
N SER A 7 0.09 -3.59 12.48
CA SER A 7 -0.82 -3.51 11.34
C SER A 7 -0.68 -2.11 10.79
N SER A 8 -0.06 -1.99 9.62
CA SER A 8 0.20 -0.68 9.00
C SER A 8 -1.09 -0.08 8.50
N GLY A 9 -2.08 -0.93 8.19
CA GLY A 9 -3.36 -0.50 7.68
C GLY A 9 -4.31 -1.65 7.36
N MET A 10 -5.33 -1.32 6.59
CA MET A 10 -6.36 -2.22 6.10
C MET A 10 -6.72 -1.88 4.65
N VAL A 11 -7.08 -2.89 3.88
CA VAL A 11 -7.63 -2.74 2.54
C VAL A 11 -9.07 -2.23 2.65
N VAL A 12 -9.32 -0.99 2.25
CA VAL A 12 -10.69 -0.42 2.27
C VAL A 12 -11.49 -0.79 1.04
N ALA A 13 -10.81 -1.07 -0.08
CA ALA A 13 -11.42 -1.61 -1.29
C ALA A 13 -10.35 -2.34 -2.10
N SER A 14 -10.67 -3.52 -2.63
CA SER A 14 -9.89 -4.13 -3.69
C SER A 14 -10.83 -4.68 -4.76
N ARG A 15 -10.35 -4.71 -6.00
CA ARG A 15 -11.02 -5.40 -7.10
C ARG A 15 -10.00 -6.12 -7.92
N GLY A 16 -10.37 -7.30 -8.41
CA GLY A 16 -9.45 -8.18 -9.14
C GLY A 16 -8.50 -8.90 -8.19
N GLU A 17 -7.38 -9.36 -8.74
CA GLU A 17 -6.37 -10.11 -8.00
C GLU A 17 -5.35 -9.16 -7.37
N VAL A 18 -5.27 -9.21 -6.04
CA VAL A 18 -4.32 -8.46 -5.22
C VAL A 18 -3.68 -9.44 -4.26
N ILE A 19 -2.35 -9.54 -4.29
CA ILE A 19 -1.60 -10.50 -3.48
C ILE A 19 -0.60 -9.73 -2.62
N ALA A 20 -0.62 -9.94 -1.31
CA ALA A 20 0.47 -9.56 -0.44
C ALA A 20 1.48 -10.72 -0.33
N LEU A 21 2.76 -10.43 -0.53
CA LEU A 21 3.86 -11.32 -0.19
C LEU A 21 4.47 -10.84 1.13
N SER A 22 4.64 -11.76 2.08
CA SER A 22 5.22 -11.48 3.40
C SER A 22 6.09 -12.64 3.83
N ASN A 23 7.37 -12.39 4.13
CA ASN A 23 8.32 -13.39 4.67
C ASN A 23 8.28 -14.77 3.98
N GLY A 24 8.09 -14.80 2.65
CA GLY A 24 8.03 -16.03 1.84
C GLY A 24 6.65 -16.70 1.72
N GLY A 25 5.61 -16.13 2.33
CA GLY A 25 4.22 -16.51 2.12
C GLY A 25 3.49 -15.52 1.21
N SER A 26 2.57 -16.01 0.39
CA SER A 26 1.63 -15.18 -0.36
C SER A 26 0.23 -15.25 0.25
N ARG A 27 -0.45 -14.11 0.33
CA ARG A 27 -1.82 -14.01 0.80
C ARG A 27 -2.63 -13.15 -0.16
N GLU A 28 -3.81 -13.61 -0.54
CA GLU A 28 -4.74 -12.79 -1.31
C GLU A 28 -5.33 -11.71 -0.40
N LEU A 29 -5.37 -10.47 -0.88
CA LEU A 29 -5.90 -9.33 -0.15
C LEU A 29 -7.27 -8.91 -0.65
N LYS A 30 -8.25 -8.92 0.26
CA LYS A 30 -9.61 -8.48 0.01
C LYS A 30 -9.95 -7.27 0.85
N GLN A 31 -11.05 -6.61 0.48
CA GLN A 31 -11.62 -5.57 1.32
C GLN A 31 -11.84 -6.07 2.76
N GLY A 32 -11.28 -5.33 3.72
CA GLY A 32 -11.28 -5.68 5.14
C GLY A 32 -10.03 -6.41 5.62
N ASP A 33 -9.14 -6.87 4.73
CA ASP A 33 -7.88 -7.50 5.14
C ASP A 33 -6.88 -6.47 5.66
N PHE A 34 -6.12 -6.87 6.69
CA PHE A 34 -5.05 -6.06 7.26
C PHE A 34 -3.77 -6.17 6.44
N ILE A 35 -3.06 -5.06 6.28
CA ILE A 35 -1.71 -5.00 5.72
C ILE A 35 -0.67 -4.77 6.82
N TYR A 36 0.54 -5.29 6.63
CA TYR A 36 1.64 -5.21 7.60
C TYR A 36 2.87 -4.56 6.98
N VAL A 37 3.76 -4.03 7.83
CA VAL A 37 5.05 -3.50 7.39
C VAL A 37 5.88 -4.65 6.83
N ASN A 38 6.58 -4.42 5.71
CA ASN A 38 7.32 -5.39 4.90
C ASN A 38 6.45 -6.28 3.99
N ASP A 39 5.15 -6.01 3.88
CA ASP A 39 4.34 -6.68 2.88
C ASP A 39 4.54 -6.07 1.50
N GLU A 40 4.68 -6.92 0.49
CA GLU A 40 4.75 -6.54 -0.91
C GLU A 40 3.40 -6.83 -1.59
N ILE A 41 2.68 -5.77 -1.95
CA ILE A 41 1.37 -5.82 -2.58
C ILE A 41 1.55 -5.86 -4.10
N LEU A 42 1.18 -6.97 -4.73
CA LEU A 42 1.14 -7.13 -6.18
C LEU A 42 -0.30 -6.97 -6.67
N THR A 43 -0.47 -6.21 -7.73
CA THR A 43 -1.76 -6.00 -8.41
C THR A 43 -1.64 -6.41 -9.88
N SER A 44 -2.51 -7.30 -10.32
CA SER A 44 -2.65 -7.71 -11.74
C SER A 44 -3.21 -6.59 -12.65
N ALA A 45 -3.07 -6.74 -13.97
CA ALA A 45 -3.44 -5.73 -14.99
C ALA A 45 -4.90 -5.26 -15.00
N ARG A 46 -5.80 -5.95 -14.29
CA ARG A 46 -7.23 -5.57 -14.13
C ARG A 46 -7.64 -5.49 -12.66
N SER A 47 -6.71 -5.14 -11.78
CA SER A 47 -6.99 -4.97 -10.36
C SER A 47 -6.64 -3.60 -9.82
N PHE A 48 -7.24 -3.23 -8.71
CA PHE A 48 -6.84 -2.07 -7.93
C PHE A 48 -6.99 -2.39 -6.45
N ALA A 49 -6.18 -1.72 -5.63
CA ALA A 49 -6.28 -1.79 -4.20
C ALA A 49 -6.27 -0.37 -3.62
N VAL A 50 -7.17 -0.13 -2.67
CA VAL A 50 -7.20 1.07 -1.86
C VAL A 50 -6.88 0.62 -0.45
N LEU A 51 -5.76 1.13 0.05
CA LEU A 51 -5.21 0.83 1.35
C LEU A 51 -5.42 2.06 2.23
N GLN A 52 -5.90 1.85 3.45
CA GLN A 52 -5.97 2.87 4.47
C GLN A 52 -5.07 2.49 5.63
N PHE A 53 -4.09 3.33 5.89
CA PHE A 53 -3.16 3.18 6.99
C PHE A 53 -3.80 3.62 8.32
N THR A 54 -3.22 3.15 9.43
CA THR A 54 -3.70 3.47 10.79
C THR A 54 -3.47 4.94 11.16
N ASP A 55 -2.56 5.65 10.48
CA ASP A 55 -2.35 7.11 10.60
C ASP A 55 -3.40 7.94 9.84
N GLY A 56 -4.26 7.28 9.05
CA GLY A 56 -5.28 7.92 8.22
C GLY A 56 -4.86 8.15 6.76
N ALA A 57 -3.60 7.85 6.39
CA ALA A 57 -3.16 7.93 5.00
C ALA A 57 -3.93 6.93 4.13
N LYS A 58 -4.26 7.34 2.90
CA LYS A 58 -4.92 6.49 1.91
C LYS A 58 -4.04 6.36 0.69
N VAL A 59 -3.69 5.14 0.32
CA VAL A 59 -2.88 4.84 -0.85
C VAL A 59 -3.70 4.02 -1.82
N THR A 60 -3.74 4.47 -3.07
CA THR A 60 -4.40 3.74 -4.16
C THR A 60 -3.33 3.13 -5.06
N VAL A 61 -3.33 1.81 -5.15
CA VAL A 61 -2.45 1.04 -6.02
C VAL A 61 -3.17 0.83 -7.35
N ARG A 62 -2.51 1.25 -8.43
CA ARG A 62 -2.99 1.07 -9.81
C ARG A 62 -2.79 -0.38 -10.27
N PRO A 63 -3.54 -0.83 -11.28
CA PRO A 63 -3.29 -2.14 -11.89
C PRO A 63 -1.86 -2.27 -12.41
N ASP A 64 -1.37 -3.50 -12.49
CA ASP A 64 -0.03 -3.84 -13.02
C ASP A 64 1.10 -3.13 -12.23
N SER A 65 0.92 -3.00 -10.92
CA SER A 65 1.87 -2.33 -10.03
C SER A 65 2.21 -3.18 -8.82
N THR A 66 3.43 -3.03 -8.35
CA THR A 66 3.91 -3.60 -7.09
C THR A 66 4.15 -2.46 -6.10
N LEU A 67 3.54 -2.56 -4.92
CA LEU A 67 3.73 -1.62 -3.82
C LEU A 67 4.35 -2.36 -2.63
N ILE A 68 5.51 -1.93 -2.17
CA ILE A 68 6.13 -2.47 -0.95
C ILE A 68 5.73 -1.55 0.21
N ILE A 69 5.12 -2.14 1.24
CA ILE A 69 4.74 -1.44 2.48
C ILE A 69 5.98 -1.37 3.36
N GLU A 70 6.88 -0.44 3.04
CA GLU A 70 8.02 -0.15 3.90
C GLU A 70 7.60 0.86 4.97
N GLN A 71 8.28 0.83 6.13
CA GLN A 71 8.10 1.88 7.12
C GLN A 71 8.58 3.18 6.48
N TYR A 72 7.64 4.02 6.05
CA TYR A 72 7.93 5.29 5.42
C TYR A 72 8.56 6.21 6.46
N LEU A 73 9.89 6.13 6.60
CA LEU A 73 10.68 7.20 7.17
C LEU A 73 10.53 8.37 6.20
N TYR A 74 9.55 9.23 6.47
CA TYR A 74 9.37 10.50 5.78
C TYR A 74 10.64 11.33 6.01
N ALA A 75 11.66 11.12 5.18
CA ALA A 75 12.73 12.07 4.95
C ALA A 75 12.15 13.09 3.97
N GLY A 76 11.45 14.09 4.53
CA GLY A 76 10.85 15.17 3.75
C GLY A 76 11.88 15.75 2.80
N ASN A 77 11.67 15.53 1.51
CA ASN A 77 12.21 16.43 0.50
C ASN A 77 11.03 17.25 0.00
N GLU A 78 10.83 18.38 0.68
CA GLU A 78 9.81 19.39 0.43
C GLU A 78 10.12 20.19 -0.86
N ASN A 79 10.29 19.54 -2.00
CA ASN A 79 10.58 20.25 -3.26
C ASN A 79 9.91 19.61 -4.46
N ASP A 80 8.57 19.58 -4.48
CA ASP A 80 7.83 19.51 -5.73
C ASP A 80 6.98 20.78 -5.86
N GLU A 81 7.67 21.88 -6.18
CA GLU A 81 7.08 23.14 -6.62
C GLU A 81 6.31 22.87 -7.93
N ALA A 82 5.00 22.68 -7.82
CA ALA A 82 4.10 22.65 -8.96
C ALA A 82 4.06 24.04 -9.62
N THR A 83 4.90 24.26 -10.64
CA THR A 83 4.80 25.43 -11.50
C THR A 83 3.72 25.19 -12.55
N LEU A 84 2.52 25.73 -12.33
CA LEU A 84 1.51 25.89 -13.39
C LEU A 84 1.83 27.18 -14.18
N ASN A 85 2.31 27.05 -15.41
CA ASN A 85 2.27 28.14 -16.38
C ASN A 85 0.98 28.05 -17.19
N LEU A 86 0.17 29.10 -17.12
CA LEU A 86 -0.88 29.38 -18.10
C LEU A 86 -0.39 30.55 -18.96
N VAL A 87 -0.26 30.31 -20.26
CA VAL A 87 -0.30 31.34 -21.31
C VAL A 87 -1.34 30.93 -22.34
#